data_AF-A0A4Q4SKC5-F1
#
_entry.id   AF-A0A4Q4SKC5-F1
#
_cell.length_a   1.000
_cell.length_b   1.000
_cell.length_c   1.000
_cell.angle_alpha   90.00
_cell.angle_beta   90.00
_cell.angle_gamma   90.00
#
_symmetry.space_group_name_H-M   'P 1'
#
loop_
_entity.id
_entity.type
_entity.pdbx_description
1 polymer ?
#
loop_
_entity_poly.entity_id
_entity_poly.type
_entity_poly.pdbx_seq_one_letter_code
_entity_poly.pdbx_strand_id
1 'polypeptide(L)'
;MVSSVRFLTTSDTHGAWPYPSSNPASKVDVLLHCGDLTQVAGLPSFKRAIEDIKSVDAELKLVIAGNHDLELDESWVRENMPEDMADHVECVTFMKEQEIDGIHYLDEGTHTFILKDG
;
A
#
# COMPACT_ATOMS: atom_id res chain seq x y z
N MET A 1 0.19 1.53 -32.30
CA MET A 1 -0.42 2.57 -31.44
C MET A 1 0.21 2.40 -30.08
N VAL A 2 0.76 3.46 -29.49
CA VAL A 2 1.21 3.41 -28.09
C VAL A 2 -0.05 3.54 -27.24
N SER A 3 -0.35 2.55 -26.39
CA SER A 3 -1.40 2.66 -25.37
C SER A 3 -0.95 3.69 -24.32
N SER A 4 -1.87 4.53 -23.86
CA SER A 4 -1.60 5.40 -22.72
C SER A 4 -1.71 4.62 -21.43
N VAL A 5 -0.70 4.70 -20.56
CA VAL A 5 -0.77 4.15 -19.19
C VAL A 5 -1.54 5.15 -18.30
N ARG A 6 -2.55 4.67 -17.59
CA ARG A 6 -3.37 5.47 -16.66
C ARG A 6 -3.00 5.15 -15.22
N PHE A 7 -2.75 6.21 -14.47
CA PHE A 7 -2.41 6.13 -13.05
C PHE A 7 -3.59 6.60 -12.19
N LEU A 8 -3.83 5.90 -11.09
CA LEU A 8 -4.59 6.40 -9.96
C LEU A 8 -3.62 6.67 -8.81
N THR A 9 -3.43 7.94 -8.47
CA THR A 9 -2.57 8.34 -7.34
C THR A 9 -3.43 8.80 -6.18
N THR A 10 -3.15 8.28 -4.99
CA THR A 10 -3.81 8.66 -3.73
C THR A 10 -2.80 8.67 -2.59
N SER A 11 -3.14 9.30 -1.47
CA SER A 11 -2.28 9.42 -0.29
C SER A 11 -3.15 9.72 0.93
N ASP A 12 -2.60 9.59 2.13
CA ASP A 12 -3.18 10.12 3.37
C ASP A 12 -4.63 9.65 3.58
N THR A 13 -4.89 8.38 3.26
CA THR A 13 -6.26 7.84 3.41
C THR A 13 -6.60 7.66 4.86
N HIS A 14 -5.63 7.37 5.73
CA HIS A 14 -5.86 7.14 7.16
C HIS A 14 -7.02 6.16 7.44
N GLY A 15 -7.17 5.13 6.60
CA GLY A 15 -8.29 4.18 6.65
C GLY A 15 -9.66 4.71 6.19
N ALA A 16 -9.72 5.92 5.63
CA ALA A 16 -10.88 6.52 4.98
C ALA A 16 -10.76 6.43 3.45
N TRP A 17 -11.07 5.26 2.91
CA TRP A 17 -10.98 4.99 1.48
C TRP A 17 -12.02 5.79 0.66
N PRO A 18 -11.61 6.54 -0.39
CA PRO A 18 -12.52 7.41 -1.13
C PRO A 18 -13.36 6.69 -2.20
N TYR A 19 -13.12 5.39 -2.45
CA TYR A 19 -13.80 4.60 -3.48
C TYR A 19 -14.68 3.51 -2.85
N PRO A 20 -15.86 3.86 -2.27
CA PRO A 20 -16.77 2.89 -1.71
C PRO A 20 -17.34 1.99 -2.81
N SER A 21 -17.90 0.84 -2.44
CA SER A 21 -18.52 -0.11 -3.39
C SER A 21 -19.67 0.50 -4.22
N SER A 22 -20.35 1.53 -3.71
CA SER A 22 -21.39 2.28 -4.44
C SER A 22 -20.83 3.26 -5.47
N ASN A 23 -19.55 3.62 -5.37
CA ASN A 23 -18.85 4.51 -6.30
C ASN A 23 -17.36 4.10 -6.40
N PRO A 24 -17.08 2.97 -7.08
CA PRO A 24 -15.73 2.42 -7.15
C PRO A 24 -14.80 3.30 -8.02
N ALA A 25 -13.50 3.13 -7.85
CA ALA A 25 -12.51 3.74 -8.71
C ALA A 25 -12.71 3.28 -10.17
N SER A 26 -12.41 4.16 -11.11
CA SER A 26 -12.32 3.75 -12.51
C SER A 26 -11.16 2.78 -12.70
N LYS A 27 -11.31 1.82 -13.63
CA LYS A 27 -10.21 0.95 -14.04
C LYS A 27 -9.01 1.78 -14.48
N VAL A 28 -7.84 1.46 -13.95
CA VAL A 28 -6.54 2.06 -14.30
C VAL A 28 -5.51 0.96 -14.57
N ASP A 29 -4.32 1.35 -14.99
CA ASP A 29 -3.24 0.39 -15.24
C ASP A 29 -2.33 0.28 -14.01
N VAL A 30 -2.09 1.42 -13.34
CA VAL A 30 -1.29 1.52 -12.12
C VAL A 30 -2.04 2.28 -11.02
N LEU A 31 -2.10 1.73 -9.82
CA LEU A 31 -2.43 2.45 -8.59
C LEU A 31 -1.14 2.79 -7.84
N LEU A 32 -1.03 4.00 -7.32
CA LEU A 32 0.05 4.41 -6.41
C LEU A 32 -0.54 5.05 -5.15
N HIS A 33 -0.34 4.41 -4.00
CA HIS A 33 -0.67 4.97 -2.68
C HIS A 33 0.60 5.53 -2.01
N CYS A 34 0.63 6.83 -1.79
CA CYS A 34 1.82 7.58 -1.39
C CYS A 34 2.02 7.73 0.13
N GLY A 35 1.67 6.71 0.91
CA GLY A 35 1.80 6.75 2.37
C GLY A 35 0.53 7.08 3.14
N ASP A 36 0.62 6.93 4.45
CA ASP A 36 -0.44 7.16 5.43
C ASP A 36 -1.70 6.34 5.09
N LEU A 37 -1.49 5.04 4.90
CA LEU A 37 -2.55 4.06 4.69
C LEU A 37 -3.45 3.96 5.91
N THR A 38 -2.85 4.11 7.09
CA THR A 38 -3.49 3.94 8.38
C THR A 38 -3.48 5.24 9.18
N GLN A 39 -4.31 5.33 10.23
CA GLN A 39 -4.31 6.47 11.15
C GLN A 39 -3.37 6.25 12.34
N VAL A 40 -3.31 5.00 12.82
CA VAL A 40 -2.56 4.59 14.03
C VAL A 40 -1.90 3.21 13.82
N ALA A 41 -1.62 2.85 12.56
CA ALA A 41 -0.92 1.61 12.24
C ALA A 41 -1.65 0.33 12.75
N GLY A 42 -0.92 -0.77 12.90
CA GLY A 42 -1.39 -2.07 13.37
C GLY A 42 -1.96 -2.99 12.28
N LEU A 43 -1.74 -4.30 12.44
CA LEU A 43 -2.11 -5.32 11.46
C LEU A 43 -3.60 -5.26 11.02
N PRO A 44 -4.59 -5.06 11.91
CA PRO A 44 -5.99 -4.91 11.47
C PRO A 44 -6.22 -3.72 10.54
N SER A 45 -5.51 -2.60 10.77
CA SER A 45 -5.60 -1.40 9.94
C SER A 45 -4.94 -1.64 8.57
N PHE A 46 -3.77 -2.28 8.54
CA PHE A 46 -3.13 -2.67 7.28
C PHE A 46 -3.99 -3.65 6.48
N LYS A 47 -4.58 -4.66 7.13
CA LYS A 47 -5.52 -5.57 6.46
C LYS A 47 -6.67 -4.82 5.80
N ARG A 48 -7.27 -3.87 6.50
CA ARG A 48 -8.34 -3.04 5.94
C ARG A 48 -7.87 -2.19 4.76
N ALA A 49 -6.75 -1.49 4.91
CA ALA A 49 -6.19 -0.66 3.83
C ALA A 49 -5.85 -1.48 2.58
N ILE A 50 -5.32 -2.69 2.78
CA ILE A 50 -5.05 -3.63 1.68
C ILE A 50 -6.33 -4.10 1.01
N GLU A 51 -7.40 -4.43 1.74
CA GLU A 51 -8.69 -4.77 1.12
C GLU A 51 -9.29 -3.60 0.33
N ASP A 52 -9.15 -2.37 0.84
CA ASP A 52 -9.53 -1.15 0.13
C ASP A 52 -8.73 -0.98 -1.18
N ILE A 53 -7.41 -1.20 -1.15
CA ILE A 53 -6.53 -1.15 -2.33
C ILE A 53 -6.86 -2.27 -3.34
N LYS A 54 -7.18 -3.48 -2.86
CA LYS A 54 -7.61 -4.61 -3.70
C LYS A 54 -8.87 -4.32 -4.50
N SER A 55 -9.73 -3.41 -4.01
CA SER A 55 -10.98 -3.04 -4.69
C SER A 55 -10.77 -2.34 -6.05
N VAL A 56 -9.57 -1.83 -6.32
CA VAL A 56 -9.26 -1.14 -7.58
C VAL A 56 -8.84 -2.14 -8.66
N ASP A 57 -9.54 -2.11 -9.80
CA ASP A 57 -9.12 -2.81 -11.02
C ASP A 57 -7.89 -2.11 -11.62
N ALA A 58 -6.72 -2.52 -11.15
CA ALA A 58 -5.40 -2.13 -11.61
C ALA A 58 -4.51 -3.37 -11.72
N GLU A 59 -3.68 -3.42 -12.77
CA GLU A 59 -2.71 -4.49 -12.93
C GLU A 59 -1.60 -4.40 -11.88
N LEU A 60 -1.07 -3.20 -11.68
CA LEU A 60 0.01 -2.92 -10.74
C LEU A 60 -0.49 -1.98 -9.64
N LYS A 61 -0.26 -2.33 -8.38
CA LYS A 61 -0.62 -1.50 -7.23
C LYS A 61 0.63 -1.29 -6.39
N LEU A 62 1.08 -0.04 -6.30
CA LEU A 62 2.29 0.36 -5.59
C LEU A 62 1.91 1.08 -4.31
N VAL A 63 2.56 0.71 -3.22
CA VAL A 63 2.30 1.27 -1.90
C VAL A 63 3.63 1.60 -1.23
N ILE A 64 3.74 2.81 -0.70
CA ILE A 64 4.81 3.21 0.22
C ILE A 64 4.20 3.54 1.58
N ALA A 65 4.97 3.38 2.66
CA ALA A 65 4.56 3.77 4.00
C ALA A 65 4.62 5.30 4.16
N GLY A 66 3.73 5.85 4.99
CA GLY A 66 3.85 7.20 5.53
C GLY A 66 4.17 7.19 7.03
N ASN A 67 4.22 8.37 7.65
CA ASN A 67 4.59 8.49 9.06
C ASN A 67 3.51 7.98 10.04
N HIS A 68 2.28 7.69 9.56
CA HIS A 68 1.24 7.04 10.36
C HIS A 68 1.27 5.51 10.29
N ASP A 69 2.11 4.93 9.43
CA ASP A 69 2.24 3.48 9.23
C ASP A 69 3.39 2.91 10.06
N LEU A 70 3.35 3.18 11.37
CA LEU A 70 4.47 3.06 12.31
C LEU A 70 5.20 1.70 12.30
N GLU A 71 4.48 0.57 12.31
CA GLU A 71 5.13 -0.75 12.30
C GLU A 71 5.87 -1.07 10.98
N LEU A 72 5.76 -0.21 9.96
CA LEU A 72 6.53 -0.36 8.72
C LEU A 72 7.91 0.34 8.78
N ASP A 73 8.18 1.16 9.80
CA ASP A 73 9.49 1.78 10.05
C ASP A 73 10.24 1.04 11.18
N GLU A 74 11.17 0.17 10.79
CA GLU A 74 11.98 -0.60 11.75
C GLU A 74 12.78 0.31 12.71
N SER A 75 13.33 1.42 12.21
CA SER A 75 14.17 2.30 13.01
C SER A 75 13.32 2.99 14.08
N TRP A 76 12.15 3.48 13.69
CA TRP A 76 11.20 4.08 14.62
C TRP A 76 10.74 3.09 15.69
N VAL A 77 10.39 1.86 15.31
CA VAL A 77 9.96 0.82 16.27
C VAL A 77 11.09 0.50 17.25
N ARG A 78 12.33 0.32 16.79
CA ARG A 78 13.48 0.05 17.68
C ARG A 78 13.74 1.16 18.69
N GLU A 79 13.53 2.41 18.29
CA GLU A 79 13.80 3.58 19.13
C GLU A 79 12.67 3.89 20.12
N ASN A 80 11.41 3.67 19.70
CA ASN A 80 10.24 4.16 20.44
C ASN A 80 9.38 3.03 21.05
N MET A 81 9.39 1.84 20.47
CA MET A 81 8.55 0.69 20.88
C MET A 81 9.32 -0.65 20.72
N PRO A 82 10.50 -0.82 21.36
CA PRO A 82 11.34 -2.00 21.16
C PRO A 82 10.68 -3.33 21.55
N GLU A 83 9.68 -3.30 22.45
CA GLU A 83 8.84 -4.44 22.79
C GLU A 83 7.96 -4.94 21.62
N ASP A 84 7.65 -4.08 20.65
CA ASP A 84 6.70 -4.34 19.56
C ASP A 84 7.40 -4.76 18.26
N MET A 85 8.66 -5.19 18.34
CA MET A 85 9.40 -5.74 17.19
C MET A 85 8.72 -6.96 16.56
N ALA A 86 7.96 -7.73 17.34
CA ALA A 86 7.17 -8.85 16.80
C ALA A 86 6.05 -8.34 15.87
N ASP A 87 5.36 -7.26 16.27
CA ASP A 87 4.29 -6.64 15.49
C ASP A 87 4.83 -5.97 14.22
N HIS A 88 6.02 -5.35 14.30
CA HIS A 88 6.78 -4.90 13.12
C HIS A 88 7.01 -6.03 12.11
N VAL A 89 7.57 -7.15 12.57
CA VAL A 89 7.85 -8.30 11.70
C VAL A 89 6.54 -8.83 11.09
N GLU A 90 5.47 -8.93 11.86
CA GLU A 90 4.17 -9.39 11.38
C GLU A 90 3.58 -8.45 10.33
N CYS A 91 3.59 -7.13 10.57
CA CYS A 91 3.05 -6.13 9.65
C CYS A 91 3.85 -6.07 8.34
N VAL A 92 5.18 -6.02 8.41
CA VAL A 92 6.04 -5.99 7.21
C VAL A 92 5.88 -7.28 6.40
N THR A 93 5.83 -8.44 7.07
CA THR A 93 5.61 -9.73 6.40
C THR A 93 4.26 -9.72 5.68
N PHE A 94 3.19 -9.31 6.37
CA PHE A 94 1.86 -9.20 5.77
C PHE A 94 1.86 -8.29 4.54
N MET A 95 2.48 -7.10 4.60
CA MET A 95 2.53 -6.17 3.48
C MET A 95 3.27 -6.76 2.27
N LYS A 96 4.40 -7.45 2.50
CA LYS A 96 5.19 -8.09 1.43
C LYS A 96 4.46 -9.27 0.79
N GLU A 97 3.67 -10.02 1.56
CA GLU A 97 2.88 -11.15 1.04
C GLU A 97 1.76 -10.73 0.07
N GLN A 98 1.38 -9.44 0.02
CA GLN A 98 0.32 -8.97 -0.88
C GLN A 98 0.73 -8.91 -2.35
N GLU A 99 1.99 -9.19 -2.68
CA GLU A 99 2.48 -9.31 -4.05
C GLU A 99 1.69 -10.34 -4.86
N ILE A 100 1.15 -11.38 -4.20
CA ILE A 100 0.28 -12.38 -4.84
C ILE A 100 -0.98 -11.77 -5.46
N ASP A 101 -1.43 -10.62 -4.95
CA ASP A 101 -2.59 -9.85 -5.43
C ASP A 101 -2.18 -8.63 -6.29
N GLY A 102 -0.90 -8.56 -6.70
CA GLY A 102 -0.34 -7.46 -7.48
C GLY A 102 -0.14 -6.17 -6.69
N ILE A 103 -0.09 -6.24 -5.36
CA ILE A 103 0.20 -5.13 -4.46
C ILE A 103 1.65 -5.21 -4.00
N HIS A 104 2.45 -4.23 -4.37
CA HIS A 104 3.86 -4.14 -4.02
C HIS A 104 4.06 -3.05 -2.96
N TYR A 105 4.39 -3.47 -1.75
CA TYR A 105 4.95 -2.58 -0.73
C TYR A 105 6.42 -2.30 -1.07
N LEU A 106 6.78 -1.01 -1.19
CA LEU A 106 8.10 -0.58 -1.66
C LEU A 106 8.93 -0.01 -0.51
N ASP A 107 10.12 -0.58 -0.31
CA ASP A 107 11.17 0.00 0.51
C ASP A 107 11.83 1.20 -0.23
N GLU A 108 12.57 2.07 0.48
CA GLU A 108 13.26 3.22 -0.14
C GLU A 108 14.19 2.78 -1.27
N GLY A 109 14.11 3.44 -2.43
CA GLY A 109 15.00 3.18 -3.55
C GLY A 109 14.35 3.39 -4.92
N THR A 110 14.96 2.78 -5.95
CA THR A 110 14.44 2.76 -7.31
C THR A 110 13.91 1.38 -7.64
N HIS A 111 12.68 1.31 -8.12
CA HIS A 111 11.98 0.09 -8.48
C HIS A 111 11.57 0.12 -9.95
N THR A 112 11.60 -1.03 -10.62
CA THR A 112 11.25 -1.15 -12.05
C THR A 112 10.16 -2.19 -12.22
N PHE A 113 9.10 -1.82 -12.93
CA PHE A 113 7.97 -2.68 -13.26
C PHE A 113 7.71 -2.66 -14.77
N ILE A 114 7.24 -3.77 -15.30
CA ILE A 114 6.84 -3.93 -16.70
C ILE A 114 5.37 -4.32 -16.70
N LEU A 115 4.53 -3.55 -17.38
CA LEU A 115 3.11 -3.85 -17.53
C LEU A 115 2.89 -4.90 -18.63
N LYS A 116 1.73 -5.56 -18.65
CA LYS A 116 1.40 -6.62 -19.64
C LYS A 116 1.44 -6.14 -21.08
N ASP A 117 1.23 -4.84 -21.33
CA ASP A 117 1.26 -4.26 -22.67
C ASP A 117 2.66 -3.80 -23.14
N GLY A 118 3.69 -3.94 -22.30
CA GLY A 118 5.11 -3.76 -22.64
C GLY A 118 5.63 -2.35 -22.44
#